data_AF-A0A5R2MZN8-F1
#
_entry.id   AF-A0A5R2MZN8-F1
#
_cell.length_a   1.000
_cell.length_b   1.000
_cell.length_c   1.000
_cell.angle_alpha   90.00
_cell.angle_beta   90.00
_cell.angle_gamma   90.00
#
_symmetry.space_group_name_H-M   'P 1'
#
loop_
_entity.id
_entity.type
_entity.pdbx_description
1 polymer ?
#
loop_
_entity_poly.entity_id
_entity_poly.type
_entity_poly.pdbx_seq_one_letter_code
_entity_poly.pdbx_strand_id
1 'polypeptide(L)'
;MRALGYLKRNPISLVGVLLLLAFVLIAIFAPVLAPPQEFQMSVYDTPRAGFLATPQPPSPEAIFGTTEGQYDIYYAVIWGTRTAFKIG
;
A
#
# COMPACT_ATOMS: atom_id res chain seq x y z
N MET A 1 -10.48 5.52 -31.22
CA MET A 1 -9.59 6.12 -30.20
C MET A 1 -10.03 7.55 -29.79
N ARG A 2 -11.31 7.79 -29.45
CA ARG A 2 -11.77 9.14 -29.03
C ARG A 2 -11.54 9.43 -27.54
N ALA A 3 -11.62 8.40 -26.68
CA ALA A 3 -11.41 8.54 -25.23
C ALA A 3 -9.98 9.02 -24.86
N LEU A 4 -8.96 8.51 -25.56
CA LEU A 4 -7.56 8.85 -25.28
C LEU A 4 -7.22 10.33 -25.59
N GLY A 5 -7.91 10.92 -26.57
CA GLY A 5 -7.76 12.34 -26.91
C GLY A 5 -8.47 13.28 -25.92
N TYR A 6 -9.60 12.85 -25.34
CA TYR A 6 -10.30 13.60 -24.29
C TYR A 6 -9.52 13.63 -22.98
N LEU A 7 -8.86 12.52 -22.63
CA LEU A 7 -8.09 12.38 -21.38
C LEU A 7 -6.92 13.36 -21.30
N LYS A 8 -6.27 13.66 -22.44
CA LYS A 8 -5.19 14.67 -22.51
C LYS A 8 -5.70 16.11 -22.44
N ARG A 9 -7.00 16.34 -22.68
CA ARG A 9 -7.63 17.67 -22.75
C ARG A 9 -8.18 18.13 -21.39
N ASN A 10 -8.41 17.18 -20.47
CA ASN A 10 -8.89 17.47 -19.12
C ASN A 10 -7.82 17.11 -18.06
N PRO A 11 -7.12 18.10 -17.47
CA PRO A 11 -6.04 17.83 -16.52
C PRO A 11 -6.50 17.06 -15.28
N ILE A 12 -7.75 17.23 -14.83
CA ILE A 12 -8.29 16.51 -13.66
C ILE A 12 -8.41 15.01 -13.96
N SER A 13 -8.93 14.66 -15.14
CA SER A 13 -9.05 13.25 -15.56
C SER A 13 -7.68 12.59 -15.70
N LEU A 14 -6.68 13.33 -16.18
CA LEU A 14 -5.31 12.84 -16.27
C LEU A 14 -4.73 12.55 -14.87
N VAL A 15 -4.92 13.44 -13.90
CA VAL A 15 -4.47 13.23 -12.50
C VAL A 15 -5.12 11.97 -11.91
N GLY A 16 -6.43 11.80 -12.08
CA GLY A 16 -7.13 10.60 -11.58
C GLY A 16 -6.58 9.31 -12.18
N VAL A 17 -6.32 9.30 -13.50
CA VAL A 17 -5.75 8.14 -14.19
C VAL A 17 -4.31 7.86 -13.74
N LEU A 18 -3.50 8.90 -13.56
CA LEU A 18 -2.14 8.75 -13.04
C LEU A 18 -2.14 8.20 -11.61
N LEU A 19 -3.06 8.67 -10.76
CA LEU A 19 -3.22 8.16 -9.39
C LEU A 19 -3.62 6.68 -9.39
N LEU A 20 -4.59 6.29 -10.22
CA LEU A 20 -4.99 4.89 -10.37
C LEU A 20 -3.81 4.03 -10.87
N LEU A 21 -3.07 4.50 -11.87
CA LEU A 21 -1.88 3.81 -12.37
C LEU A 21 -0.83 3.66 -11.26
N ALA A 22 -0.61 4.68 -10.43
CA ALA A 22 0.30 4.59 -9.29
C ALA A 22 -0.13 3.49 -8.30
N PHE A 23 -1.41 3.42 -7.94
CA PHE A 23 -1.91 2.35 -7.07
C PHE A 23 -1.80 0.95 -7.69
N VAL A 24 -2.06 0.82 -8.99
CA VAL A 24 -1.87 -0.45 -9.72
C VAL A 24 -0.40 -0.88 -9.67
N LEU A 25 0.53 0.04 -9.88
CA LEU A 25 1.96 -0.25 -9.80
C LEU A 25 2.35 -0.69 -8.38
N ILE A 26 1.88 0.02 -7.34
CA ILE A 26 2.12 -0.39 -5.94
C ILE A 26 1.58 -1.80 -5.68
N ALA A 27 0.37 -2.11 -6.17
CA ALA A 27 -0.23 -3.43 -5.97
C ALA A 27 0.53 -4.56 -6.69
N ILE A 28 1.08 -4.29 -7.88
CA ILE A 28 1.93 -5.25 -8.61
C ILE A 28 3.26 -5.46 -7.87
N PHE A 29 3.88 -4.36 -7.42
CA PHE A 29 5.19 -4.39 -6.77
C PHE A 29 5.13 -4.62 -5.24
N ALA A 30 3.94 -4.84 -4.66
CA ALA A 30 3.77 -5.05 -3.22
C ALA A 30 4.70 -6.13 -2.62
N PRO A 31 4.93 -7.30 -3.25
CA PRO A 31 5.85 -8.30 -2.70
C PRO A 31 7.32 -7.85 -2.65
N VAL A 32 7.70 -6.84 -3.43
CA VAL A 32 9.06 -6.28 -3.46
C VAL A 32 9.16 -5.08 -2.52
N LEU A 33 8.13 -4.22 -2.52
CA LEU A 33 8.08 -3.02 -1.68
C LEU A 33 7.92 -3.38 -0.19
N ALA A 34 7.06 -4.35 0.12
CA ALA A 34 6.81 -4.84 1.48
C ALA A 34 6.87 -6.38 1.48
N PRO A 35 8.06 -6.98 1.55
CA PRO A 35 8.21 -8.43 1.50
C PRO A 35 7.48 -9.15 2.64
N PRO A 36 6.73 -10.23 2.35
CA PRO A 36 6.13 -11.07 3.38
C PRO A 36 7.18 -11.65 4.33
N GLN A 37 6.79 -11.78 5.59
CA GLN A 37 7.53 -12.37 6.68
C GLN A 37 7.15 -13.84 6.85
N GLU A 38 8.12 -14.68 7.23
CA GLU A 38 7.93 -16.14 7.33
C GLU A 38 6.88 -16.55 8.39
N PHE A 39 6.67 -15.74 9.42
CA PHE A 39 5.75 -16.01 10.51
C PHE A 39 4.29 -15.63 10.21
N GLN A 40 4.00 -15.06 9.04
CA GLN A 40 2.64 -14.73 8.65
C GLN A 40 1.86 -15.98 8.22
N MET A 41 0.61 -16.10 8.65
CA MET A 41 -0.29 -17.15 8.15
C MET A 41 -0.75 -16.83 6.72
N SER A 42 -1.02 -15.55 6.45
CA SER A 42 -1.34 -15.02 5.14
C SER A 42 -0.49 -13.80 4.84
N VAL A 43 -0.07 -13.65 3.59
CA VAL A 43 0.60 -12.43 3.10
C VAL A 43 -0.27 -11.17 3.25
N TYR A 44 -1.57 -11.33 3.46
CA TYR A 44 -2.52 -10.25 3.70
C TYR A 44 -2.64 -9.85 5.18
N ASP A 45 -2.08 -10.64 6.10
CA ASP A 45 -2.03 -10.27 7.51
C ASP A 45 -0.93 -9.23 7.69
N THR A 46 -1.19 -8.14 8.43
CA THR A 46 -0.12 -7.17 8.70
C THR A 46 0.85 -7.75 9.74
N PRO A 47 2.16 -7.80 9.46
CA PRO A 47 3.13 -8.31 10.43
C PRO A 47 3.28 -7.31 11.57
N ARG A 48 3.69 -7.83 12.74
CA ARG A 48 4.02 -7.01 13.90
C ARG A 48 5.53 -6.83 13.98
N ALA A 49 5.96 -5.60 14.22
CA ALA A 49 7.33 -5.23 14.54
C ALA A 49 7.67 -5.43 16.03
N GLY A 50 6.67 -5.72 16.87
CA GLY A 50 6.84 -6.09 18.27
C GLY A 50 5.51 -6.23 19.02
N PHE A 51 5.50 -5.98 20.34
CA PHE A 51 4.36 -6.23 21.22
C PHE A 51 4.01 -5.07 22.16
N LEU A 52 4.61 -3.89 21.98
CA LEU A 52 4.25 -2.73 22.78
C LEU A 52 2.81 -2.30 22.50
N ALA A 53 2.10 -1.92 23.56
CA ALA A 53 0.78 -1.30 23.43
C ALA A 53 0.89 0.10 22.81
N THR A 54 1.98 0.82 23.06
CA THR A 54 2.17 2.17 22.53
C THR A 54 2.56 2.13 21.04
N PRO A 55 1.83 2.85 20.17
CA PRO A 55 2.24 3.12 18.79
C PRO A 55 3.63 3.75 18.75
N GLN A 56 4.44 3.37 17.77
CA GLN A 56 5.76 3.97 17.56
C GLN A 56 5.72 4.93 16.36
N PRO A 57 6.42 6.09 16.45
CA PRO A 57 6.52 7.01 15.34
C PRO A 57 7.33 6.41 14.18
N PRO A 58 7.31 7.04 13.00
CA PRO A 58 8.19 6.68 11.89
C PRO A 58 9.67 6.57 12.27
N SER A 59 10.31 5.49 11.82
CA SER A 59 11.75 5.23 11.98
C SER A 59 12.32 4.51 10.75
N PRO A 60 13.65 4.35 10.62
CA PRO A 60 14.23 3.52 9.56
C PRO A 60 13.74 2.07 9.56
N GLU A 61 13.42 1.53 10.74
CA GLU A 61 12.89 0.17 10.92
C GLU A 61 11.37 0.10 10.66
N ALA A 62 10.66 1.21 10.88
CA ALA A 62 9.22 1.32 10.66
C ALA A 62 8.91 2.62 9.89
N ILE A 63 8.99 2.56 8.55
CA ILE A 63 8.97 3.75 7.65
C ILE A 63 7.78 4.68 7.92
N PHE A 64 6.60 4.13 8.21
CA PHE A 64 5.38 4.89 8.56
C PHE A 64 5.01 4.80 10.04
N GLY A 65 5.86 4.21 10.87
CA GLY A 65 5.59 3.90 12.26
C GLY A 65 4.74 2.64 12.42
N THR A 66 4.25 2.43 13.64
CA THR A 66 3.46 1.26 13.99
C THR A 66 2.17 1.65 14.68
N THR A 67 1.16 0.78 14.60
CA THR A 67 -0.07 0.94 15.39
C THR A 67 0.12 0.51 16.85
N GLU A 68 -0.94 0.58 17.66
CA GLU A 68 -1.03 -0.17 18.91
C GLU A 68 -0.84 -1.68 18.64
N GLY A 69 -0.07 -2.35 19.50
CA GLY A 69 0.36 -3.74 19.26
C GLY A 69 1.44 -3.89 18.19
N GLN A 70 2.02 -2.76 17.75
CA GLN A 70 3.13 -2.64 16.81
C GLN A 70 2.93 -3.29 15.43
N TYR A 71 1.74 -3.18 14.84
CA TYR A 71 1.56 -3.57 13.44
C TYR A 71 2.23 -2.55 12.50
N ASP A 72 2.90 -3.06 11.48
CA ASP A 72 3.61 -2.25 10.48
C ASP A 72 2.63 -1.54 9.54
N ILE A 73 2.55 -0.20 9.65
CA ILE A 73 1.65 0.62 8.84
C ILE A 73 2.08 0.63 7.37
N TYR A 74 3.39 0.59 7.09
CA TYR A 74 3.90 0.58 5.72
C TYR A 74 3.46 -0.70 5.02
N TYR A 75 3.64 -1.86 5.65
CA TYR A 75 3.18 -3.13 5.10
C TYR A 75 1.66 -3.12 4.84
N ALA A 76 0.87 -2.65 5.80
CA ALA A 76 -0.59 -2.57 5.68
C ALA A 76 -1.04 -1.71 4.50
N VAL A 77 -0.41 -0.54 4.29
CA VAL A 77 -0.73 0.35 3.17
C VAL A 77 -0.39 -0.31 1.83
N ILE A 78 0.82 -0.87 1.70
CA ILE A 78 1.28 -1.47 0.44
C ILE A 78 0.42 -2.68 0.06
N TRP A 79 0.21 -3.63 0.97
CA TRP A 79 -0.63 -4.81 0.71
C TRP A 79 -2.12 -4.47 0.62
N GLY A 80 -2.56 -3.42 1.32
CA GLY A 80 -3.90 -2.86 1.20
C GLY A 80 -4.24 -2.44 -0.22
N THR A 81 -3.28 -1.96 -1.02
CA THR A 81 -3.52 -1.65 -2.44
C THR A 81 -3.92 -2.89 -3.24
N ARG A 82 -3.29 -4.06 -3.01
CA ARG A 82 -3.70 -5.33 -3.63
C ARG A 82 -5.09 -5.76 -3.18
N THR A 83 -5.37 -5.61 -1.88
CA THR A 83 -6.68 -5.98 -1.31
C THR A 83 -7.80 -5.14 -1.92
N ALA A 84 -7.58 -3.82 -2.09
CA ALA A 84 -8.55 -2.93 -2.73
C ALA A 84 -8.94 -3.41 -4.14
N PHE A 85 -7.96 -3.72 -5.00
CA PHE A 85 -8.24 -4.25 -6.35
C PHE A 85 -8.85 -5.66 -6.37
N LYS A 86 -8.61 -6.47 -5.33
CA LYS A 86 -9.22 -7.81 -5.22
C LYS A 86 -10.70 -7.75 -4.84
N ILE A 87 -11.08 -6.81 -3.99
CA ILE A 87 -12.45 -6.72 -3.46
C ILE A 87 -13.34 -5.86 -4.37
N GLY A 88 -12.82 -4.73 -4.89
CA GLY A 88 -13.58 -3.77 -5.70
C GLY A 88 -14.08 -2.59 -4.88
#